data_AF-A0A2N2E7V0-F1
#
_entry.id   AF-A0A2N2E7V0-F1
#
_cell.length_a   1.000
_cell.length_b   1.000
_cell.length_c   1.000
_cell.angle_alpha   90.00
_cell.angle_beta   90.00
_cell.angle_gamma   90.00
#
_symmetry.space_group_name_H-M   'P 1'
#
loop_
_entity.id
_entity.type
_entity.pdbx_description
1 polymer ?
#
loop_
_entity_poly.entity_id
_entity_poly.type
_entity_poly.pdbx_seq_one_letter_code
_entity_poly.pdbx_strand_id
1 'polypeptide(L)'
;MRDYDKDFKEEAIKMSYEIGPTKTSAQLGVPVTTLYTWRGKVKKHGAIAFVGSGHPRVDPKTIEMRALEKKIKELESANDILKKALGFFAESQKK
;
A
#
# COMPACT_ATOMS: atom_id res chain seq x y z
N MET A 1 4.78 21.64 -17.52
CA MET A 1 4.26 20.25 -17.46
C MET A 1 2.84 20.34 -16.90
N ARG A 2 1.83 19.72 -17.52
CA ARG A 2 0.47 19.73 -16.96
C ARG A 2 0.44 18.78 -15.77
N ASP A 3 0.13 19.32 -14.60
CA ASP A 3 -0.11 18.52 -13.41
C ASP A 3 -1.58 18.14 -13.36
N TYR A 4 -1.82 16.84 -13.26
CA TYR A 4 -3.16 16.29 -13.08
C TYR A 4 -3.25 15.73 -11.69
N ASP A 5 -4.39 15.92 -11.04
CA ASP A 5 -4.63 15.39 -9.72
C ASP A 5 -4.77 13.87 -9.74
N LYS A 6 -4.67 13.24 -8.57
CA LYS A 6 -4.74 11.77 -8.45
C LYS A 6 -6.08 11.24 -8.99
N ASP A 7 -7.18 11.81 -8.52
CA ASP A 7 -8.53 11.36 -8.84
C ASP A 7 -8.80 11.46 -10.35
N PHE A 8 -8.36 12.55 -10.97
CA PHE A 8 -8.46 12.74 -12.42
C PHE A 8 -7.70 11.65 -13.19
N LYS A 9 -6.49 11.26 -12.74
CA LYS A 9 -5.72 10.19 -13.40
C LYS A 9 -6.44 8.85 -13.29
N GLU A 10 -7.05 8.57 -12.15
CA GLU A 10 -7.79 7.32 -11.92
C GLU A 10 -9.03 7.24 -12.80
N GLU A 11 -9.83 8.30 -12.87
CA GLU A 11 -11.00 8.39 -13.75
C GLU A 11 -10.63 8.31 -15.23
N ALA A 12 -9.60 9.05 -15.65
CA ALA A 12 -9.11 9.00 -17.03
C ALA A 12 -8.66 7.59 -17.44
N ILE A 13 -8.07 6.83 -16.52
CA ILE A 13 -7.67 5.45 -16.79
C ILE A 13 -8.87 4.53 -16.85
N LYS A 14 -9.81 4.66 -15.91
CA LYS A 14 -11.06 3.88 -15.94
C LYS A 14 -11.78 4.07 -17.27
N MET A 15 -12.01 5.32 -17.66
CA MET A 15 -12.61 5.68 -18.94
C MET A 15 -11.79 5.12 -20.11
N SER A 16 -10.45 5.20 -20.05
CA SER A 16 -9.63 4.63 -21.12
C SER A 16 -9.87 3.13 -21.30
N TYR A 17 -10.08 2.36 -20.23
CA TYR A 17 -10.36 0.92 -20.31
C TYR A 17 -11.75 0.62 -20.87
N GLU A 18 -12.73 1.51 -20.65
CA GLU A 18 -14.08 1.38 -21.17
C GLU A 18 -14.19 1.73 -22.66
N ILE A 19 -13.66 2.90 -23.08
CA ILE A 19 -13.87 3.43 -24.44
C ILE A 19 -12.61 3.46 -25.31
N GLY A 20 -11.44 3.18 -24.73
CA GLY A 20 -10.14 3.19 -25.39
C GLY A 20 -9.36 4.51 -25.23
N PRO A 21 -8.02 4.46 -25.21
CA PRO A 21 -7.17 5.62 -24.91
C PRO A 21 -7.29 6.76 -25.94
N THR A 22 -7.57 6.45 -27.21
CA THR A 22 -7.75 7.47 -28.26
C THR A 22 -9.03 8.28 -28.06
N LYS A 23 -10.15 7.62 -27.72
CA LYS A 23 -11.43 8.31 -27.49
C LYS A 23 -11.39 9.10 -26.17
N THR A 24 -10.81 8.53 -25.12
CA THR A 24 -10.61 9.23 -23.85
C THR A 24 -9.70 10.45 -24.00
N SER A 25 -8.65 10.35 -24.82
CA SER A 25 -7.79 11.48 -25.13
C SER A 25 -8.55 12.64 -25.77
N ALA A 26 -9.41 12.34 -26.75
CA ALA A 26 -10.24 13.35 -27.41
C ALA A 26 -11.26 13.99 -26.46
N GLN A 27 -11.86 13.22 -25.54
CA GLN A 27 -12.84 13.73 -24.59
C GLN A 27 -12.23 14.56 -23.46
N LEU A 28 -11.12 14.09 -22.88
CA LEU A 28 -10.50 14.73 -21.70
C LEU A 28 -9.42 15.76 -22.07
N GLY A 29 -9.05 15.87 -23.36
CA GLY A 29 -7.97 16.74 -23.81
C GLY A 29 -6.58 16.32 -23.30
N VAL A 30 -6.43 15.06 -22.87
CA VAL A 30 -5.18 14.48 -22.37
C VAL A 30 -4.46 13.80 -23.53
N PRO A 31 -3.15 13.99 -23.74
CA PRO A 31 -2.44 13.30 -24.82
C PRO A 31 -2.53 11.77 -24.70
N VAL A 32 -2.80 11.07 -25.81
CA VAL A 32 -2.92 9.60 -25.84
C VAL A 32 -1.69 8.91 -25.23
N THR A 33 -0.49 9.43 -25.51
CA THR A 33 0.79 8.92 -24.96
C THR A 33 0.85 8.97 -23.43
N THR A 34 0.21 9.99 -22.84
CA THR A 34 0.10 10.13 -21.38
C THR A 34 -0.81 9.06 -20.80
N LEU A 35 -1.94 8.77 -21.46
CA LEU A 35 -2.84 7.69 -21.05
C LEU A 35 -2.16 6.30 -21.12
N TYR A 36 -1.36 6.03 -22.16
CA TYR A 36 -0.58 4.79 -22.24
C TYR A 36 0.44 4.69 -21.10
N THR A 37 1.12 5.81 -20.78
CA THR A 37 2.07 5.87 -19.68
C THR A 37 1.38 5.58 -18.34
N TRP A 38 0.20 6.17 -18.11
CA TRP A 38 -0.58 5.95 -16.89
C TRP A 38 -1.09 4.52 -16.77
N ARG A 39 -1.58 3.92 -17.87
CA ARG A 39 -1.93 2.50 -17.90
C ARG A 39 -0.75 1.59 -17.57
N GLY A 40 0.44 1.90 -18.10
CA GLY A 40 1.66 1.17 -17.76
C GLY A 40 1.99 1.25 -16.27
N LYS A 41 1.82 2.43 -15.66
CA LYS A 41 2.00 2.61 -14.21
C LYS A 41 0.97 1.79 -13.41
N VAL A 42 -0.30 1.80 -13.81
CA VAL A 42 -1.35 0.98 -13.17
C VAL A 42 -1.06 -0.51 -13.31
N LYS A 43 -0.60 -0.97 -14.48
CA LYS A 43 -0.21 -2.37 -14.67
C LYS A 43 0.95 -2.79 -13.75
N LYS A 44 1.92 -1.89 -13.52
CA LYS A 44 3.11 -2.18 -12.70
C LYS A 44 2.87 -2.05 -11.20
N HIS A 45 2.01 -1.12 -10.79
CA HIS A 45 1.87 -0.69 -9.40
C HIS A 45 0.45 -0.84 -8.85
N GLY A 46 -0.53 -1.25 -9.65
CA GLY A 46 -1.91 -1.44 -9.22
C GLY A 46 -2.50 -0.19 -8.55
N ALA A 47 -3.09 -0.39 -7.37
CA ALA A 47 -3.75 0.65 -6.58
C ALA A 47 -2.80 1.77 -6.08
N ILE A 48 -1.49 1.56 -6.11
CA ILE A 48 -0.48 2.55 -5.68
C ILE A 48 0.23 3.23 -6.86
N ALA A 49 -0.36 3.18 -8.05
CA ALA A 49 0.22 3.76 -9.26
C ALA A 49 0.37 5.28 -9.22
N PHE A 50 -0.56 5.97 -8.54
CA PHE A 50 -0.59 7.43 -8.42
C PHE A 50 -0.42 7.86 -6.97
N VAL A 51 0.81 7.76 -6.46
CA VAL A 51 1.21 8.45 -5.23
C VAL A 51 1.69 9.86 -5.57
N GLY A 52 1.35 10.83 -4.71
CA GLY A 52 1.82 12.21 -4.83
C GLY A 52 3.35 12.29 -4.75
N SER A 53 3.92 13.39 -5.26
CA SER A 53 5.35 13.66 -5.12
C SER A 53 5.76 13.60 -3.63
N GLY A 54 6.93 13.02 -3.33
CA GLY A 54 7.45 12.90 -1.97
C GLY A 54 6.87 11.75 -1.12
N HIS A 55 5.87 11.01 -1.61
CA HIS A 55 5.28 9.89 -0.86
C HIS A 55 5.84 8.54 -1.32
N PRO A 56 6.35 7.69 -0.41
CA PRO A 56 6.77 6.35 -0.77
C PRO A 56 5.57 5.54 -1.28
N ARG A 57 5.77 4.76 -2.35
CA ARG A 57 4.79 3.76 -2.81
C ARG A 57 4.78 2.62 -1.81
N VAL A 58 3.93 2.73 -0.80
CA VAL A 58 3.75 1.67 0.19
C VAL A 58 2.47 0.92 -0.14
N ASP A 59 2.57 -0.37 -0.36
CA ASP A 59 1.40 -1.23 -0.52
C ASP A 59 0.67 -1.29 0.84
N PRO A 60 -0.64 -0.97 0.92
CA PRO A 60 -1.40 -1.06 2.16
C PRO A 60 -1.22 -2.41 2.88
N LYS A 61 -1.12 -3.52 2.14
CA LYS A 61 -0.88 -4.85 2.71
C LYS A 61 0.46 -4.95 3.44
N THR A 62 1.49 -4.26 2.95
CA THR A 62 2.81 -4.24 3.59
C THR A 62 2.81 -3.43 4.89
N ILE A 63 1.92 -2.44 5.02
CA ILE A 63 1.74 -1.69 6.27
C ILE A 63 1.09 -2.58 7.33
N GLU A 64 -0.01 -3.25 6.96
CA GLU A 64 -0.72 -4.17 7.84
C GLU A 64 0.17 -5.33 8.29
N MET A 65 0.93 -5.94 7.37
CA MET A 65 1.90 -6.99 7.71
C MET A 65 2.90 -6.52 8.75
N ARG A 66 3.52 -5.35 8.57
CA ARG A 66 4.49 -4.82 9.53
C ARG A 66 3.87 -4.54 10.91
N ALA A 67 2.63 -4.04 10.93
CA ALA A 67 1.92 -3.81 12.18
C ALA A 67 1.62 -5.12 12.92
N LEU A 68 1.21 -6.17 12.18
CA LEU A 68 0.99 -7.50 12.73
C LEU A 68 2.28 -8.15 13.23
N GLU A 69 3.37 -8.08 12.46
CA GLU A 69 4.69 -8.58 12.87
C GLU A 69 5.17 -7.94 14.17
N LYS A 70 5.00 -6.61 14.30
CA LYS A 70 5.33 -5.89 15.53
C LYS A 70 4.50 -6.40 16.72
N LYS A 71 3.19 -6.59 16.52
CA LYS A 71 2.28 -7.09 17.56
C LYS A 71 2.62 -8.52 17.98
N ILE A 72 2.97 -9.39 17.03
CA ILE A 72 3.43 -10.76 17.33
C ILE A 72 4.68 -10.71 18.20
N LYS A 73 5.67 -9.91 17.82
CA LYS A 73 6.93 -9.78 18.59
C LYS A 73 6.70 -9.26 20.02
N GLU A 74 5.82 -8.27 20.19
CA GLU A 74 5.45 -7.76 21.51
C GLU A 74 4.78 -8.85 22.37
N LEU A 75 3.85 -9.61 21.78
CA LEU A 75 3.16 -10.70 22.47
C LEU A 75 4.10 -11.84 22.84
N GLU A 76 5.01 -12.24 21.94
CA GLU A 76 6.03 -13.26 22.20
C GLU A 76 6.94 -12.84 23.36
N SER A 77 7.41 -11.58 23.34
CA SER A 77 8.23 -11.04 24.42
C SER A 77 7.48 -11.03 25.76
N ALA A 78 6.21 -10.65 25.78
CA ALA A 78 5.39 -10.67 27.00
C ALA A 78 5.21 -12.10 27.52
N ASN A 79 4.97 -13.05 26.62
CA ASN A 79 4.80 -14.46 26.96
C ASN A 79 6.09 -15.04 27.57
N ASP A 80 7.25 -14.68 27.02
CA ASP A 80 8.54 -15.11 27.54
C ASP A 80 8.83 -14.55 28.94
N ILE A 81 8.45 -13.28 29.20
CA ILE A 81 8.56 -12.69 30.54
C ILE A 81 7.66 -13.44 31.52
N LEU A 82 6.41 -13.74 31.14
CA LEU A 82 5.47 -14.47 31.99
C LEU A 82 5.96 -15.89 32.30
N LYS A 83 6.48 -16.60 31.29
CA LYS A 83 7.07 -17.94 31.49
C LYS A 83 8.26 -17.91 32.44
N LYS A 84 9.15 -16.92 32.29
CA LYS A 84 10.29 -16.73 33.20
C LYS A 84 9.83 -16.44 34.63
N ALA A 85 8.81 -15.60 34.80
CA ALA A 85 8.22 -15.30 36.10
C ALA A 85 7.62 -16.55 36.75
N LEU A 86 6.87 -17.36 35.99
CA LEU A 86 6.33 -18.65 36.47
C LEU A 86 7.43 -19.61 36.94
N GLY A 87 8.53 -19.71 36.20
CA GLY A 87 9.70 -20.49 36.61
C GLY A 87 10.27 -20.03 37.95
N PHE A 88 10.45 -18.70 38.12
CA PHE A 88 10.92 -18.11 39.36
C PHE A 88 9.98 -18.39 40.55
N PHE A 89 8.67 -18.24 40.35
CA PHE A 89 7.68 -18.52 41.39
C PHE A 89 7.69 -20.01 41.80
N ALA A 90 7.74 -20.94 40.84
CA ALA A 90 7.78 -22.36 41.12
C ALA A 90 9.03 -22.81 41.90
N GLU A 91 10.17 -22.16 41.67
CA GLU A 91 11.41 -22.43 42.40
C GLU A 91 11.39 -21.84 43.82
N SER A 92 10.75 -20.67 43.99
CA SER A 92 10.56 -20.06 45.31
C SER A 92 9.66 -20.85 46.26
N GLN A 93 8.71 -21.64 45.74
CA GLN A 93 7.79 -22.47 46.56
C GLN A 93 8.37 -23.81 47.02
N LYS A 94 9.54 -24.22 46.50
CA LYS A 94 10.23 -25.45 46.90
C LYS A 94 11.23 -25.25 48.04
N LYS A 95 11.33 -24.03 48.57
CA LYS A 95 12.24 -23.63 49.64
C LYS A 95 11.46 -23.38 50.93
#